data_AF-A0A3N8FJY7-F1
#
_entry.id   AF-A0A3N8FJY7-F1
#
_cell.length_a   1.000
_cell.length_b   1.000
_cell.length_c   1.000
_cell.angle_alpha   90.00
_cell.angle_beta   90.00
_cell.angle_gamma   90.00
#
_symmetry.space_group_name_H-M   'P 1'
#
loop_
_entity.id
_entity.type
_entity.pdbx_description
1 polymer ?
#
loop_
_entity_poly.entity_id
_entity_poly.type
_entity_poly.pdbx_seq_one_letter_code
_entity_poly.pdbx_strand_id
1 'polypeptide(L)'
;NASGHVAIDDTQEQIQTQIASDAGTSWLSLGNLRRITRKKGRADARGKGFDLRTDDWGVVRALRGLLVSTDGHSGGPGHAKDAKEAVGRLTQARELQESLTGLAQRHQAQQHAAD
;
A
#
# COMPACT_ATOMS: atom_id res chain seq x y z
N ASN A 1 6.22 5.27 31.63
CA ASN A 1 4.86 5.30 31.07
C ASN A 1 4.91 5.54 29.57
N ALA A 2 4.58 4.52 28.78
CA ALA A 2 4.23 4.72 27.38
C ALA A 2 2.82 5.32 27.31
N SER A 3 2.59 6.24 26.38
CA SER A 3 1.28 6.86 26.19
C SER A 3 0.74 6.64 24.78
N GLY A 4 -0.58 6.52 24.67
CA GLY A 4 -1.29 6.57 23.40
C GLY A 4 -2.02 7.89 23.24
N HIS A 5 -2.15 8.39 22.00
CA HIS A 5 -2.96 9.57 21.71
C HIS A 5 -3.63 9.49 20.33
N VAL A 6 -4.74 10.21 20.21
CA VAL A 6 -5.40 10.53 18.94
C VAL A 6 -5.34 12.05 18.79
N ALA A 7 -4.96 12.52 17.61
CA ALA A 7 -4.94 13.93 17.26
C ALA A 7 -5.73 14.15 15.96
N ILE A 8 -6.60 15.14 15.96
CA ILE A 8 -7.32 15.65 14.79
C ILE A 8 -6.88 17.11 14.64
N ASP A 9 -6.31 17.43 13.49
CA ASP A 9 -5.81 18.77 13.15
C ASP A 9 -6.61 19.30 11.97
N ASP A 10 -7.60 20.15 12.24
CA ASP A 10 -8.49 20.74 11.23
C ASP A 10 -7.94 22.06 10.66
N THR A 11 -6.62 22.25 10.69
CA THR A 11 -5.98 23.40 10.04
C THR A 11 -6.36 23.41 8.56
N GLN A 12 -6.90 24.54 8.08
CA GLN A 12 -7.37 24.71 6.70
C GLN A 12 -6.29 24.28 5.69
N GLU A 13 -6.68 23.48 4.69
CA GLU A 13 -5.80 22.87 3.66
C GLU A 13 -4.71 21.91 4.18
N GLN A 14 -4.66 21.69 5.50
CA GLN A 14 -3.62 20.95 6.20
C GLN A 14 -4.20 19.88 7.11
N ILE A 15 -5.42 19.42 6.80
CA ILE A 15 -6.18 18.46 7.61
C ILE A 15 -5.36 17.18 7.82
N GLN A 16 -5.24 16.77 9.07
CA GLN A 16 -4.57 15.54 9.48
C GLN A 16 -5.36 14.81 10.57
N THR A 17 -5.38 13.48 10.50
CA THR A 17 -5.75 12.61 11.63
C THR A 17 -4.57 11.70 11.97
N GLN A 18 -4.22 11.56 13.26
CA GLN A 18 -3.15 10.69 13.73
C GLN A 18 -3.61 9.85 14.93
N ILE A 19 -3.31 8.55 14.91
CA ILE A 19 -3.41 7.64 16.06
C ILE A 19 -1.98 7.16 16.36
N ALA A 20 -1.50 7.33 17.59
CA ALA A 20 -0.10 7.04 17.92
C ALA A 20 0.09 6.44 19.31
N SER A 21 1.15 5.65 19.45
CA SER A 21 1.64 5.03 20.68
C SER A 21 3.14 5.31 20.82
N ASP A 22 3.56 5.76 22.00
CA ASP A 22 4.99 5.88 22.33
C ASP A 22 5.68 4.51 22.40
N ALA A 23 4.92 3.44 22.63
CA ALA A 23 5.46 2.07 22.58
C ALA A 23 5.78 1.70 21.12
N GLY A 24 7.02 1.29 20.88
CA GLY A 24 7.51 0.97 19.54
C GLY A 24 7.46 2.15 18.58
N THR A 25 7.35 3.40 19.06
CA THR A 25 7.27 4.60 18.21
C THR A 25 6.25 4.42 17.07
N SER A 26 5.03 3.96 17.39
CA SER A 26 4.07 3.46 16.40
C SER A 26 2.97 4.48 16.10
N TRP A 27 2.65 4.72 14.83
CA TRP A 27 1.53 5.61 14.44
C TRP A 27 0.89 5.27 13.10
N LEU A 28 -0.37 5.65 12.98
CA LEU A 28 -1.11 5.81 11.73
C LEU A 28 -1.44 7.29 11.54
N SER A 29 -1.03 7.87 10.42
CA SER A 29 -1.32 9.25 10.03
C SER A 29 -2.05 9.29 8.69
N LEU A 30 -3.09 10.11 8.57
CA LEU A 30 -3.92 10.31 7.38
C LEU A 30 -3.97 11.81 7.01
N GLY A 31 -3.98 12.12 5.73
CA GLY A 31 -4.07 13.49 5.22
C GLY A 31 -2.70 14.14 5.07
N ASN A 32 -2.53 15.32 5.66
CA ASN A 32 -1.26 16.06 5.66
C ASN A 32 -0.28 15.42 6.66
N LEU A 33 0.78 14.77 6.18
CA LEU A 33 1.63 13.92 7.00
C LEU A 33 2.63 14.76 7.82
N ARG A 34 2.27 15.11 9.06
CA ARG A 34 3.19 15.68 10.06
C ARG A 34 3.33 14.73 11.23
N ARG A 35 4.45 14.82 11.94
CA ARG A 35 4.55 14.15 13.24
C ARG A 35 3.89 15.04 14.27
N ILE A 36 2.84 14.54 14.92
CA ILE A 36 2.23 15.20 16.09
C ILE A 36 2.70 14.44 17.33
N THR A 37 3.25 15.14 18.31
CA THR A 37 3.58 14.54 19.61
C THR A 37 2.96 15.38 20.72
N ARG A 38 2.52 14.73 21.80
CA ARG A 38 1.97 15.45 22.97
C ARG A 38 2.89 16.55 23.50
N LYS A 39 4.22 16.35 23.45
CA LYS A 39 5.20 17.27 24.03
C LYS A 39 5.62 18.41 23.11
N LYS A 40 5.80 18.14 21.81
CA LYS A 40 6.34 19.12 20.85
C LYS A 40 5.29 19.72 19.92
N GLY A 41 4.04 19.23 19.95
CA GLY A 41 3.02 19.66 18.99
C GLY A 41 3.34 19.17 17.57
N ARG A 42 3.11 20.04 16.58
CA ARG A 42 3.24 19.75 15.14
C ARG A 42 4.69 19.91 14.68
N ALA A 43 5.21 18.91 13.98
CA ALA A 43 6.43 19.03 13.17
C ALA A 43 6.11 19.53 11.75
N ASP A 44 7.16 19.71 10.94
CA ASP A 44 7.04 20.05 9.52
C ASP A 44 6.31 18.98 8.72
N ALA A 45 5.64 19.42 7.64
CA ALA A 45 4.95 18.54 6.70
C ALA A 45 5.97 17.70 5.91
N ARG A 46 5.68 16.40 5.81
CA ARG A 46 6.52 15.40 5.11
C ARG A 46 5.88 14.86 3.84
N GLY A 47 4.59 15.13 3.59
CA GLY A 47 3.86 14.65 2.42
C GLY A 47 2.35 14.67 2.62
N LYS A 48 1.61 14.08 1.66
CA LYS A 48 0.16 13.89 1.72
C LYS A 48 -0.17 12.42 1.44
N GLY A 49 -1.16 11.85 2.14
CA GLY A 49 -1.60 10.47 1.94
C GLY A 49 -1.88 9.75 3.26
N PHE A 50 -1.36 8.54 3.40
CA PHE A 50 -1.34 7.81 4.66
C PHE A 50 0.08 7.34 4.99
N ASP A 51 0.41 7.25 6.28
CA ASP A 51 1.68 6.73 6.81
C ASP A 51 1.37 5.79 7.98
N LEU A 52 1.78 4.53 7.87
CA LEU A 52 1.79 3.57 8.98
C LEU A 52 3.25 3.26 9.32
N ARG A 53 3.66 3.58 10.55
CA ARG A 53 5.02 3.38 11.03
C ARG A 53 5.04 2.70 12.39
N THR A 54 6.06 1.88 12.60
CA THR A 54 6.49 1.35 13.90
C THR A 54 8.00 1.12 13.86
N ASP A 55 8.68 1.27 14.99
CA ASP A 55 10.07 0.83 15.19
C ASP A 55 10.13 -0.66 15.61
N ASP A 56 8.98 -1.29 15.89
CA ASP A 56 8.83 -2.72 16.17
C ASP A 56 8.38 -3.50 14.90
N TRP A 57 7.90 -4.74 15.06
CA TRP A 57 7.40 -5.56 13.96
C TRP A 57 6.03 -5.09 13.43
N GLY A 58 5.94 -4.88 12.12
CA GLY A 58 4.66 -4.67 11.42
C GLY A 58 4.12 -5.97 10.83
N VAL A 59 2.85 -6.29 11.08
CA VAL A 59 2.17 -7.45 10.48
C VAL A 59 0.84 -7.02 9.85
N VAL A 60 0.68 -7.25 8.55
CA VAL A 60 -0.59 -7.10 7.83
C VAL A 60 -1.11 -8.49 7.46
N ARG A 61 -2.30 -8.86 7.96
CA ARG A 61 -2.89 -10.19 7.73
C ARG A 61 -4.32 -10.06 7.23
N ALA A 62 -4.60 -10.68 6.08
CA ALA A 62 -5.93 -10.75 5.50
C ALA A 62 -6.21 -12.15 4.94
N LEU A 63 -7.03 -12.94 5.64
CA LEU A 63 -7.33 -14.34 5.28
C LEU A 63 -7.93 -14.48 3.88
N ARG A 64 -8.69 -13.47 3.43
CA ARG A 64 -9.39 -13.47 2.13
C ARG A 64 -8.57 -12.83 1.00
N GLY A 65 -7.31 -12.49 1.26
CA GLY A 65 -6.40 -11.83 0.32
C GLY A 65 -6.15 -10.36 0.64
N LEU A 66 -5.06 -9.83 0.07
CA LEU A 66 -4.61 -8.45 0.19
C LEU A 66 -4.48 -7.85 -1.23
N LEU A 67 -5.05 -6.67 -1.47
CA LEU A 67 -4.84 -5.89 -2.68
C LEU A 67 -4.01 -4.66 -2.33
N VAL A 68 -2.81 -4.57 -2.91
CA VAL A 68 -1.97 -3.37 -2.89
C VAL A 68 -1.82 -2.92 -4.34
N SER A 69 -2.28 -1.72 -4.65
CA SER A 69 -2.30 -1.21 -6.02
C SER A 69 -1.90 0.26 -6.04
N THR A 70 -1.26 0.66 -7.14
CA THR A 70 -0.94 2.05 -7.49
C THR A 70 -1.85 2.57 -8.62
N ASP A 71 -2.90 1.82 -8.98
CA ASP A 71 -3.82 2.18 -10.05
C ASP A 71 -4.81 3.24 -9.53
N GLY A 72 -4.62 4.48 -10.00
CA GLY A 72 -5.48 5.60 -9.64
C GLY A 72 -6.87 5.47 -10.24
N HIS A 73 -7.90 5.80 -9.47
CA HIS A 73 -9.29 5.81 -9.93
C HIS A 73 -9.81 7.25 -9.97
N SER A 74 -9.88 7.84 -11.16
CA SER A 74 -10.32 9.23 -11.37
C SER A 74 -11.81 9.46 -11.08
N GLY A 75 -12.62 8.40 -11.04
CA GLY A 75 -14.07 8.44 -10.81
C GLY A 75 -14.52 8.31 -9.35
N GLY A 76 -13.60 8.39 -8.39
CA GLY A 76 -13.87 8.07 -6.98
C GLY A 76 -13.67 6.57 -6.69
N PRO A 77 -13.88 6.14 -5.43
CA PRO A 77 -13.64 4.76 -5.06
C PRO A 77 -14.69 3.88 -5.75
N GLY A 78 -14.25 3.10 -6.74
CA GLY A 78 -14.97 1.90 -7.16
C GLY A 78 -15.10 0.91 -5.98
N HIS A 79 -15.47 -0.33 -6.26
CA HIS A 79 -15.42 -1.35 -5.19
C HIS A 79 -14.02 -1.40 -4.58
N ALA A 80 -13.93 -1.47 -3.25
CA ALA A 80 -12.66 -1.39 -2.50
C ALA A 80 -11.62 -2.47 -2.89
N LYS A 81 -12.02 -3.46 -3.67
CA LYS A 81 -11.17 -4.55 -4.19
C LYS A 81 -11.27 -4.68 -5.71
N ASP A 82 -11.66 -3.63 -6.43
CA ASP A 82 -11.59 -3.64 -7.89
C ASP A 82 -10.11 -3.80 -8.30
N ALA A 83 -9.84 -4.87 -9.04
CA ALA A 83 -8.51 -5.28 -9.45
C ALA A 83 -8.43 -5.50 -10.97
N LYS A 84 -9.37 -4.92 -11.75
CA LYS A 84 -9.44 -5.09 -13.21
C LYS A 84 -8.12 -4.80 -13.91
N GLU A 85 -7.43 -3.72 -13.53
CA GLU A 85 -6.13 -3.36 -14.11
C GLU A 85 -5.07 -4.44 -13.85
N ALA A 86 -4.96 -4.90 -12.60
CA ALA A 86 -4.04 -5.98 -12.23
C ALA A 86 -4.38 -7.29 -12.97
N VAL A 87 -5.66 -7.65 -13.04
CA VAL A 87 -6.14 -8.84 -13.78
C VAL A 87 -5.78 -8.74 -15.25
N GLY A 88 -6.04 -7.60 -15.90
CA GLY A 88 -5.72 -7.39 -17.31
C GLY A 88 -4.23 -7.55 -17.61
N ARG A 89 -3.36 -6.96 -16.77
CA ARG A 89 -1.89 -7.10 -16.91
C ARG A 89 -1.44 -8.55 -16.75
N LEU A 90 -1.99 -9.28 -15.78
CA LEU A 90 -1.65 -10.69 -15.57
C LEU A 90 -2.11 -11.58 -16.73
N THR A 91 -3.29 -11.30 -17.30
CA THR A 91 -3.77 -12.01 -18.50
C THR A 91 -2.84 -11.80 -19.69
N GLN A 92 -2.46 -10.55 -19.98
CA GLN A 92 -1.53 -10.24 -21.08
C GLN A 92 -0.15 -10.88 -20.88
N ALA A 93 0.37 -10.85 -19.65
CA ALA A 93 1.65 -11.49 -19.32
C ALA A 93 1.60 -13.00 -19.55
N ARG A 94 0.49 -13.64 -19.16
CA ARG A 94 0.26 -15.06 -19.40
C ARG A 94 0.22 -15.38 -20.89
N GLU A 95 -0.55 -14.64 -21.68
CA GLU A 95 -0.65 -14.84 -23.13
C GLU A 95 0.72 -14.70 -23.82
N LEU A 96 1.50 -13.71 -23.41
CA LEU A 96 2.87 -13.53 -23.89
C LEU A 96 3.77 -14.72 -23.53
N GLN A 97 3.70 -15.20 -22.29
CA GLN A 97 4.46 -16.36 -21.83
C GLN A 97 4.09 -17.63 -22.61
N GLU A 98 2.80 -17.88 -22.85
CA GLU A 98 2.31 -19.02 -23.62
C GLU A 98 2.83 -18.97 -25.07
N SER A 99 2.79 -17.78 -25.70
CA SER A 99 3.30 -17.56 -27.06
C SER A 99 4.82 -17.83 -27.17
N LEU A 100 5.60 -17.29 -26.24
CA LEU A 100 7.06 -17.48 -26.19
C LEU A 100 7.41 -18.94 -25.92
N THR A 101 6.67 -19.61 -25.03
CA THR A 101 6.85 -21.05 -24.75
C THR A 101 6.61 -21.88 -26.01
N GLY A 102 5.54 -21.59 -26.75
CA GLY A 102 5.25 -22.27 -28.02
C GLY A 102 6.28 -22.00 -29.11
N LEU A 103 6.92 -20.83 -29.13
CA LEU A 103 8.07 -20.56 -30.02
C LEU A 103 9.30 -21.35 -29.60
N ALA A 104 9.65 -21.34 -28.31
CA ALA A 104 10.82 -22.04 -27.79
C ALA A 104 10.74 -23.55 -28.05
N GLN A 105 9.58 -24.17 -27.85
CA GLN A 105 9.35 -25.58 -28.12
C GLN A 105 9.47 -25.91 -29.61
N ARG A 106 8.85 -25.09 -30.48
CA ARG A 106 8.97 -25.26 -31.94
C ARG A 106 10.41 -25.18 -32.44
N HIS A 107 11.23 -24.35 -31.80
CA HIS A 107 12.64 -24.18 -32.14
C HIS A 107 13.58 -25.01 -31.27
N GLN A 108 13.07 -25.99 -30.51
CA GLN A 108 13.85 -26.88 -29.64
C GLN A 108 14.73 -26.15 -28.61
N ALA A 109 14.44 -24.87 -28.35
CA ALA A 109 15.08 -24.08 -27.31
C ALA A 109 14.55 -24.46 -25.92
N GLN A 110 13.39 -25.15 -25.84
CA GLN A 110 12.84 -25.71 -24.61
C GLN A 110 12.18 -27.07 -24.89
N GLN A 111 12.47 -28.07 -24.04
CA GLN A 111 11.87 -29.40 -24.12
C GLN A 111 10.43 -29.38 -23.58
N HIS A 112 9.57 -30.24 -24.13
CA HIS A 112 8.13 -30.23 -23.83
C HIS A 112 7.76 -30.70 -22.41
N ALA A 113 8.73 -31.12 -21.59
CA ALA A 113 8.53 -31.72 -20.26
C ALA A 113 9.69 -31.47 -19.28
N ALA A 114 10.38 -30.32 -19.36
CA ALA A 114 11.36 -29.94 -18.36
C ALA A 114 10.68 -29.11 -17.25
N ASP A 115 9.80 -29.76 -16.49
CA ASP A 115 9.35 -29.40 -15.15
C ASP A 115 9.29 -30.70 -14.31
#